data_AF-A0AAD3NWC7-F1
#
_entry.id   AF-A0AAD3NWC7-F1
#
_cell.length_a   1.000
_cell.length_b   1.000
_cell.length_c   1.000
_cell.angle_alpha   90.00
_cell.angle_beta   90.00
_cell.angle_gamma   90.00
#
_symmetry.space_group_name_H-M   'P 1'
#
loop_
_entity.id
_entity.type
_entity.pdbx_description
1 polymer ?
#
loop_
_entity_poly.entity_id
_entity_poly.type
_entity_poly.pdbx_seq_one_letter_code
_entity_poly.pdbx_strand_id
1 'polypeptide(L)'
;MKAFAALLERLAFTPARNAKLQILQHYLERTPDPDRGWALAALTGELELRRVTPSLLRTLAAERVDEQLLALSYDFVGDLAETIALIWPDGAEDDPSLSDAVTLLRETGKAALPGAIAAMLDRLVPSGRLAFLKLATGNLRIGVSARMARMALAAMGTPSVPEIEEIWHGLTPPYDALFHWLGGGARPERAALAPFRPVMLATPIDLEGLQGLDPTEFVAEWKWDGIRVQAVSEGGVRRLYSRSGEDISHAFPDVIAAMDFDGTVDGELIVRRGDEVAPFGELQRRLNRRTVSKALLASHPAGLRLYDLLLWQGCDLRTEPLTQRRAVLEAAQFGEGIDLSPLLDFAGWEDLAALRANPPVAVIEGVMIKRRDSAYVSGRPRGPWFKWKRDPMVVDAVLLYAQRGHGKRSGFYSDFTFGLWDGDDLVPVGKAYFGFTDAELRELDRFVRQNTVERYGPVRALAAKLVVEVAFEGLNRSTRHRSGVAMRFPRISRIRWDKPAAEADHLSALEAML
;
A
#
# COMPACT_ATOMS: atom_id res chain seq x y z
N MET A 1 -19.70 0.45 22.10
CA MET A 1 -19.05 -0.49 21.16
C MET A 1 -20.02 -0.97 20.09
N LYS A 2 -21.31 -1.15 20.43
CA LYS A 2 -22.38 -1.58 19.52
C LYS A 2 -22.48 -0.75 18.24
N ALA A 3 -22.42 0.57 18.33
CA ALA A 3 -22.47 1.45 17.15
C ALA A 3 -21.27 1.21 16.21
N PHE A 4 -20.07 1.05 16.77
CA PHE A 4 -18.86 0.76 16.00
C PHE A 4 -18.90 -0.66 15.39
N ALA A 5 -19.41 -1.66 16.11
CA ALA A 5 -19.61 -2.99 15.57
C ALA A 5 -20.59 -2.99 14.37
N ALA A 6 -21.73 -2.32 14.51
CA ALA A 6 -22.70 -2.16 13.42
C ALA A 6 -22.09 -1.42 12.21
N LEU A 7 -21.22 -0.43 12.43
CA LEU A 7 -20.49 0.24 11.36
C LEU A 7 -19.60 -0.75 10.59
N LEU A 8 -18.75 -1.50 11.30
CA LEU A 8 -17.81 -2.44 10.67
C LEU A 8 -18.54 -3.51 9.88
N GLU A 9 -19.62 -4.07 10.43
CA GLU A 9 -20.44 -5.08 9.79
C GLU A 9 -21.07 -4.54 8.49
N ARG A 10 -21.75 -3.39 8.56
CA ARG A 10 -22.36 -2.75 7.38
C ARG A 10 -21.33 -2.47 6.30
N LEU A 11 -20.14 -2.00 6.67
CA LEU A 11 -19.05 -1.72 5.72
C LEU A 11 -18.47 -2.99 5.09
N ALA A 12 -18.36 -4.09 5.85
CA ALA A 12 -17.83 -5.36 5.36
C ALA A 12 -18.75 -6.04 4.32
N PHE A 13 -20.06 -5.99 4.56
CA PHE A 13 -21.09 -6.62 3.72
C PHE A 13 -21.62 -5.73 2.58
N THR A 14 -21.28 -4.45 2.55
CA THR A 14 -21.65 -3.55 1.44
C THR A 14 -20.56 -3.54 0.37
N PRO A 15 -20.75 -4.09 -0.84
CA PRO A 15 -19.71 -4.02 -1.88
C PRO A 15 -19.65 -2.64 -2.55
N ALA A 16 -20.78 -1.94 -2.65
CA ALA A 16 -20.90 -0.71 -3.43
C ALA A 16 -20.20 0.47 -2.73
N ARG A 17 -19.27 1.09 -3.46
CA ARG A 17 -18.45 2.21 -2.97
C ARG A 17 -19.28 3.38 -2.43
N ASN A 18 -20.31 3.80 -3.16
CA ASN A 18 -21.12 4.96 -2.77
C ASN A 18 -21.99 4.66 -1.54
N ALA A 19 -22.49 3.42 -1.43
CA ALA A 19 -23.23 3.00 -0.23
C ALA A 19 -22.32 2.98 1.01
N LYS A 20 -21.06 2.54 0.89
CA LYS A 20 -20.09 2.65 2.00
C LYS A 20 -19.85 4.08 2.44
N LEU A 21 -19.75 5.01 1.48
CA LEU A 21 -19.55 6.43 1.77
C LEU A 21 -20.72 6.99 2.57
N GLN A 22 -21.95 6.67 2.20
CA GLN A 22 -23.15 7.06 2.94
C GLN A 22 -23.19 6.43 4.35
N ILE A 23 -22.85 5.15 4.48
CA ILE A 23 -22.77 4.47 5.79
C ILE A 23 -21.77 5.18 6.71
N LEU A 24 -20.60 5.53 6.17
CA LEU A 24 -19.54 6.20 6.93
C LEU A 24 -19.94 7.62 7.33
N GLN A 25 -20.45 8.41 6.39
CA GLN A 25 -20.96 9.76 6.66
C GLN A 25 -22.03 9.73 7.76
N HIS A 26 -23.04 8.87 7.62
CA HIS A 26 -24.13 8.74 8.58
C HIS A 26 -23.65 8.39 9.99
N TYR A 27 -22.64 7.54 10.10
CA TYR A 27 -22.04 7.19 11.38
C TYR A 27 -21.31 8.38 12.02
N LEU A 28 -20.50 9.11 11.25
CA LEU A 28 -19.72 10.26 11.73
C LEU A 28 -20.61 11.45 12.13
N GLU A 29 -21.77 11.60 11.50
CA GLU A 29 -22.77 12.62 11.85
C GLU A 29 -23.53 12.31 13.15
N ARG A 30 -23.78 11.03 13.44
CA ARG A 30 -24.63 10.60 14.56
C ARG A 30 -23.88 10.17 15.81
N THR A 31 -22.62 9.78 15.67
CA THR A 31 -21.80 9.33 16.80
C THR A 31 -21.19 10.55 17.49
N PRO A 32 -21.36 10.73 18.81
CA PRO A 32 -20.80 11.87 19.52
C PRO A 32 -19.27 11.79 19.64
N ASP A 33 -18.65 12.93 19.98
CA ASP A 33 -17.24 12.97 20.38
C ASP A 33 -17.05 12.34 21.77
N PRO A 34 -15.90 11.68 22.03
CA PRO A 34 -14.78 11.47 21.11
C PRO A 34 -14.87 10.19 20.27
N ASP A 35 -15.97 9.41 20.40
CA ASP A 35 -16.14 8.10 19.75
C ASP A 35 -16.06 8.17 18.21
N ARG A 36 -16.68 9.18 17.57
CA ARG A 36 -16.58 9.33 16.09
C ARG A 36 -15.14 9.56 15.62
N GLY A 37 -14.34 10.25 16.43
CA GLY A 37 -12.93 10.52 16.17
C GLY A 37 -12.06 9.29 16.31
N TRP A 38 -12.28 8.50 17.37
CA TRP A 38 -11.62 7.21 17.53
C TRP A 38 -11.96 6.23 16.43
N ALA A 39 -13.23 6.18 16.02
CA ALA A 39 -13.66 5.36 14.90
C ALA A 39 -12.96 5.79 13.62
N LEU A 40 -12.94 7.10 13.32
CA LEU A 40 -12.24 7.64 12.15
C LEU A 40 -10.76 7.21 12.14
N ALA A 41 -10.04 7.41 13.26
CA ALA A 41 -8.63 7.04 13.38
C ALA A 41 -8.40 5.53 13.16
N ALA A 42 -9.27 4.69 13.72
CA ALA A 42 -9.21 3.24 13.52
C ALA A 42 -9.43 2.85 12.05
N LEU A 43 -10.40 3.47 11.37
CA LEU A 43 -10.75 3.19 9.98
C LEU A 43 -9.67 3.66 8.99
N THR A 44 -8.92 4.70 9.34
CA THR A 44 -7.83 5.24 8.51
C THR A 44 -6.46 4.69 8.86
N GLY A 45 -6.34 3.89 9.93
CA GLY A 45 -5.08 3.29 10.37
C GLY A 45 -4.14 4.25 11.11
N GLU A 46 -4.66 5.38 11.60
CA GLU A 46 -3.91 6.43 12.30
C GLU A 46 -3.90 6.22 13.83
N LEU A 47 -4.59 5.18 14.30
CA LEU A 47 -4.74 4.90 15.73
C LEU A 47 -3.58 4.06 16.26
N GLU A 48 -2.72 4.67 17.07
CA GLU A 48 -1.63 3.97 17.76
C GLU A 48 -2.13 3.30 19.04
N LEU A 49 -2.24 1.97 19.00
CA LEU A 49 -2.62 1.13 20.14
C LEU A 49 -1.47 0.20 20.54
N ARG A 50 -1.53 -0.36 21.76
CA ARG A 50 -0.62 -1.45 22.12
C ARG A 50 -0.87 -2.64 21.22
N ARG A 51 0.22 -3.21 20.71
CA ARG A 51 0.15 -4.33 19.77
C ARG A 51 -0.38 -5.59 20.45
N VAL A 52 -1.60 -5.99 20.08
CA VAL A 52 -2.18 -7.28 20.44
C VAL A 52 -1.80 -8.30 19.37
N THR A 53 -1.06 -9.35 19.75
CA THR A 53 -0.57 -10.35 18.82
C THR A 53 -1.58 -11.50 18.64
N PRO A 54 -1.61 -12.16 17.46
CA PRO A 54 -2.42 -13.36 17.28
C PRO A 54 -2.08 -14.48 18.28
N SER A 55 -0.82 -14.57 18.72
CA SER A 55 -0.41 -15.56 19.73
C SER A 55 -1.08 -15.32 21.08
N LEU A 56 -1.13 -14.06 21.55
CA LEU A 56 -1.80 -13.69 22.79
C LEU A 56 -3.29 -14.03 22.73
N LEU A 57 -3.95 -13.70 21.61
CA LEU A 57 -5.37 -13.98 21.43
C LEU A 57 -5.68 -15.49 21.42
N ARG A 58 -4.81 -16.31 20.79
CA ARG A 58 -4.96 -17.77 20.85
C ARG A 58 -4.80 -18.31 22.26
N THR A 59 -3.82 -17.82 23.02
CA THR A 59 -3.63 -18.20 24.43
C THR A 59 -4.88 -17.89 25.25
N LEU A 60 -5.40 -16.65 25.16
CA LEU A 60 -6.61 -16.25 25.87
C LEU A 60 -7.84 -17.09 25.48
N ALA A 61 -7.98 -17.43 24.21
CA ALA A 61 -9.08 -18.26 23.74
C ALA A 61 -8.96 -19.71 24.24
N ALA A 62 -7.76 -20.28 24.24
CA ALA A 62 -7.50 -21.64 24.73
C ALA A 62 -7.68 -21.78 26.26
N GLU A 63 -7.63 -20.68 27.02
CA GLU A 63 -7.98 -20.68 28.45
C GLU A 63 -9.49 -20.80 28.70
N ARG A 64 -10.33 -20.50 27.69
CA ARG A 64 -11.80 -20.48 27.79
C ARG A 64 -12.48 -21.57 26.99
N VAL A 65 -11.80 -22.11 25.98
CA VAL A 65 -12.33 -23.06 25.00
C VAL A 65 -11.30 -24.16 24.76
N ASP A 66 -11.77 -25.40 24.56
CA ASP A 66 -10.92 -26.53 24.19
C ASP A 66 -10.03 -26.21 22.97
N GLU A 67 -8.75 -26.57 23.06
CA GLU A 67 -7.75 -26.22 22.04
C GLU A 67 -8.04 -26.87 20.69
N GLN A 68 -8.53 -28.11 20.68
CA GLN A 68 -8.85 -28.82 19.45
C GLN A 68 -10.08 -28.20 18.78
N LEU A 69 -11.10 -27.85 19.56
CA LEU A 69 -12.26 -27.14 19.05
C LEU A 69 -11.88 -25.78 18.46
N LEU A 70 -11.06 -24.99 19.15
CA LEU A 70 -10.55 -23.71 18.66
C LEU A 70 -9.79 -23.87 17.33
N ALA A 71 -8.95 -24.89 17.20
CA ALA A 71 -8.20 -25.17 15.98
C ALA A 71 -9.12 -25.53 14.80
N LEU A 72 -10.12 -26.38 15.03
CA LEU A 72 -11.10 -26.77 14.00
C LEU A 72 -11.98 -25.58 13.58
N SER A 73 -12.43 -24.77 14.53
CA SER A 73 -13.21 -23.57 14.25
C SER A 73 -12.41 -22.55 13.45
N TYR A 74 -11.13 -22.35 13.78
CA TYR A 74 -10.27 -21.45 13.02
C TYR A 74 -10.02 -21.93 11.59
N ASP A 75 -9.81 -23.24 11.38
CA ASP A 75 -9.64 -23.82 10.04
C ASP A 75 -10.87 -23.59 9.16
N PHE A 76 -12.07 -23.64 9.76
CA PHE A 76 -13.31 -23.39 9.04
C PHE A 76 -13.55 -21.90 8.75
N VAL A 77 -13.44 -21.04 9.76
CA VAL A 77 -13.74 -19.60 9.66
C VAL A 77 -12.66 -18.86 8.86
N GLY A 78 -11.39 -19.19 9.09
CA GLY A 78 -10.24 -18.59 8.40
C GLY A 78 -9.85 -17.19 8.89
N ASP A 79 -10.49 -16.69 9.95
CA ASP A 79 -10.19 -15.43 10.63
C ASP A 79 -10.21 -15.60 12.15
N LEU A 80 -9.09 -15.28 12.82
CA LEU A 80 -8.93 -15.55 14.25
C LEU A 80 -9.85 -14.67 15.11
N ALA A 81 -10.04 -13.40 14.74
CA ALA A 81 -10.88 -12.50 15.51
C ALA A 81 -12.35 -12.92 15.44
N GLU A 82 -12.81 -13.33 14.26
CA GLU A 82 -14.16 -13.87 14.06
C GLU A 82 -14.34 -15.21 14.77
N THR A 83 -13.35 -16.11 14.70
CA THR A 83 -13.37 -17.38 15.43
C THR A 83 -13.56 -17.14 16.93
N ILE A 84 -12.72 -16.29 17.53
CA ILE A 84 -12.79 -15.97 18.96
C ILE A 84 -14.13 -15.31 19.30
N ALA A 85 -14.57 -14.34 18.50
CA ALA A 85 -15.82 -13.62 18.74
C ALA A 85 -17.05 -14.55 18.82
N LEU A 86 -17.08 -15.60 17.98
CA LEU A 86 -18.19 -16.56 17.90
C LEU A 86 -18.12 -17.65 18.96
N ILE A 87 -16.92 -18.10 19.33
CA ILE A 87 -16.73 -19.24 20.24
C ILE A 87 -16.49 -18.85 21.70
N TRP A 88 -16.19 -17.57 21.96
CA TRP A 88 -16.02 -17.08 23.33
C TRP A 88 -17.30 -17.31 24.15
N PRO A 89 -17.22 -17.86 25.37
CA PRO A 89 -18.40 -18.11 26.19
C PRO A 89 -19.25 -16.86 26.41
N ASP A 90 -20.56 -17.01 26.43
CA ASP A 90 -21.46 -15.90 26.74
C ASP A 90 -21.31 -15.45 28.19
N GLY A 91 -21.38 -14.14 28.41
CA GLY A 91 -21.21 -13.49 29.70
C GLY A 91 -22.27 -12.41 29.93
N ALA A 92 -22.09 -11.60 30.98
CA ALA A 92 -23.00 -10.48 31.25
C ALA A 92 -22.87 -9.40 30.17
N GLU A 93 -23.94 -9.15 29.44
CA GLU A 93 -23.93 -8.18 28.34
C GLU A 93 -23.87 -6.73 28.84
N ASP A 94 -22.91 -5.98 28.31
CA ASP A 94 -22.74 -4.55 28.50
C ASP A 94 -22.34 -3.90 27.16
N ASP A 95 -22.43 -2.57 27.06
CA ASP A 95 -22.03 -1.82 25.86
C ASP A 95 -21.04 -0.69 26.20
N PRO A 96 -19.79 -1.03 26.60
CA PRO A 96 -18.74 -0.04 26.82
C PRO A 96 -18.52 0.80 25.57
N SER A 97 -18.20 2.08 25.68
CA SER A 97 -18.00 2.99 24.53
C SER A 97 -16.78 2.60 23.68
N LEU A 98 -16.66 3.15 22.47
CA LEU A 98 -15.43 2.95 21.69
C LEU A 98 -14.23 3.60 22.41
N SER A 99 -14.45 4.75 23.04
CA SER A 99 -13.46 5.42 23.88
C SER A 99 -12.94 4.51 24.99
N ASP A 100 -13.82 3.79 25.71
CA ASP A 100 -13.40 2.85 26.76
C ASP A 100 -12.48 1.76 26.21
N ALA A 101 -12.81 1.21 25.04
CA ALA A 101 -12.00 0.20 24.38
C ALA A 101 -10.62 0.75 23.95
N VAL A 102 -10.59 1.97 23.40
CA VAL A 102 -9.34 2.65 23.01
C VAL A 102 -8.48 2.95 24.22
N THR A 103 -9.05 3.52 25.28
CA THR A 103 -8.36 3.80 26.55
C THR A 103 -7.78 2.52 27.14
N LEU A 104 -8.55 1.44 27.21
CA LEU A 104 -8.08 0.14 27.68
C LEU A 104 -6.85 -0.33 26.89
N LEU A 105 -6.91 -0.30 25.55
CA LEU A 105 -5.83 -0.78 24.69
C LEU A 105 -4.59 0.14 24.67
N ARG A 106 -4.74 1.44 24.95
CA ARG A 106 -3.61 2.39 24.99
C ARG A 106 -2.94 2.43 26.36
N GLU A 107 -3.73 2.53 27.41
CA GLU A 107 -3.24 2.90 28.74
C GLU A 107 -2.89 1.69 29.60
N THR A 108 -3.54 0.53 29.38
CA THR A 108 -3.28 -0.67 30.19
C THR A 108 -1.85 -1.18 29.98
N GLY A 109 -1.10 -1.31 31.08
CA GLY A 109 0.26 -1.83 31.06
C GLY A 109 0.35 -3.25 30.50
N LYS A 110 1.50 -3.60 29.89
CA LYS A 110 1.73 -4.88 29.19
C LYS A 110 1.37 -6.12 30.02
N ALA A 111 1.63 -6.08 31.33
CA ALA A 111 1.34 -7.21 32.24
C ALA A 111 -0.16 -7.39 32.52
N ALA A 112 -0.93 -6.30 32.60
CA ALA A 112 -2.36 -6.34 32.89
C ALA A 112 -3.24 -6.49 31.62
N LEU A 113 -2.68 -6.20 30.45
CA LEU A 113 -3.40 -6.17 29.18
C LEU A 113 -4.12 -7.49 28.83
N PRO A 114 -3.55 -8.69 29.03
CA PRO A 114 -4.25 -9.95 28.74
C PRO A 114 -5.57 -10.09 29.53
N GLY A 115 -5.52 -9.83 30.84
CA GLY A 115 -6.71 -9.91 31.70
C GLY A 115 -7.75 -8.84 31.35
N ALA A 116 -7.31 -7.64 31.01
CA ALA A 116 -8.21 -6.57 30.56
C ALA A 116 -8.92 -6.90 29.24
N ILE A 117 -8.22 -7.54 28.29
CA ILE A 117 -8.81 -8.03 27.03
C ILE A 117 -9.86 -9.10 27.33
N ALA A 118 -9.54 -10.10 28.15
CA ALA A 118 -10.48 -11.16 28.49
C ALA A 118 -11.75 -10.61 29.17
N ALA A 119 -11.58 -9.71 30.14
CA ALA A 119 -12.71 -9.06 30.82
C ALA A 119 -13.58 -8.20 29.88
N MET A 120 -12.98 -7.56 28.87
CA MET A 120 -13.73 -6.85 27.83
C MET A 120 -14.51 -7.83 26.95
N LEU A 121 -13.93 -8.97 26.56
CA LEU A 121 -14.62 -9.99 25.75
C LEU A 121 -15.79 -10.64 26.50
N ASP A 122 -15.65 -10.86 27.81
CA ASP A 122 -16.71 -11.40 28.67
C ASP A 122 -17.95 -10.49 28.71
N ARG A 123 -17.78 -9.18 28.46
CA ARG A 123 -18.85 -8.17 28.50
C ARG A 123 -19.53 -7.88 27.17
N LEU A 124 -18.93 -8.31 26.06
CA LEU A 124 -19.38 -7.98 24.71
C LEU A 124 -20.13 -9.16 24.08
N VAL A 125 -21.17 -8.86 23.31
CA VAL A 125 -21.80 -9.82 22.38
C VAL A 125 -20.87 -10.14 21.19
N PRO A 126 -21.09 -11.22 20.41
CA PRO A 126 -20.19 -11.62 19.32
C PRO A 126 -19.80 -10.50 18.34
N SER A 127 -20.75 -9.66 17.91
CA SER A 127 -20.43 -8.52 17.01
C SER A 127 -19.52 -7.48 17.68
N GLY A 128 -19.74 -7.20 18.97
CA GLY A 128 -18.89 -6.33 19.80
C GLY A 128 -17.49 -6.91 19.99
N ARG A 129 -17.37 -8.21 20.30
CA ARG A 129 -16.10 -8.94 20.41
C ARG A 129 -15.31 -8.85 19.13
N LEU A 130 -15.96 -9.11 17.99
CA LEU A 130 -15.33 -9.00 16.67
C LEU A 130 -14.79 -7.59 16.45
N ALA A 131 -15.60 -6.55 16.69
CA ALA A 131 -15.18 -5.16 16.52
C ALA A 131 -14.00 -4.78 17.42
N PHE A 132 -14.03 -5.20 18.70
CA PHE A 132 -12.95 -4.97 19.65
C PHE A 132 -11.65 -5.67 19.24
N LEU A 133 -11.72 -6.94 18.83
CA LEU A 133 -10.55 -7.71 18.38
C LEU A 133 -9.97 -7.15 17.09
N LYS A 134 -10.81 -6.69 16.15
CA LYS A 134 -10.38 -6.03 14.92
C LYS A 134 -9.69 -4.70 15.21
N LEU A 135 -10.21 -3.93 16.16
CA LEU A 135 -9.58 -2.70 16.66
C LEU A 135 -8.21 -3.02 17.29
N ALA A 136 -8.15 -3.95 18.24
CA ALA A 136 -6.94 -4.34 18.97
C ALA A 136 -5.83 -4.88 18.07
N THR A 137 -6.19 -5.57 16.98
CA THR A 137 -5.23 -6.13 16.02
C THR A 137 -4.91 -5.20 14.86
N GLY A 138 -5.64 -4.08 14.70
CA GLY A 138 -5.52 -3.15 13.57
C GLY A 138 -5.96 -3.70 12.22
N ASN A 139 -6.53 -4.90 12.16
CA ASN A 139 -6.84 -5.63 10.92
C ASN A 139 -8.33 -5.58 10.56
N LEU A 140 -8.91 -4.38 10.43
CA LEU A 140 -10.35 -4.20 10.21
C LEU A 140 -10.86 -4.86 8.91
N ARG A 141 -10.11 -4.74 7.79
CA ARG A 141 -10.44 -5.36 6.47
C ARG A 141 -11.86 -5.09 5.94
N ILE A 142 -12.44 -3.95 6.29
CA ILE A 142 -13.80 -3.54 5.92
C ILE A 142 -13.91 -2.86 4.53
N GLY A 143 -12.80 -2.76 3.79
CA GLY A 143 -12.77 -2.14 2.46
C GLY A 143 -13.14 -0.65 2.46
N VAL A 144 -12.67 0.08 3.46
CA VAL A 144 -12.65 1.54 3.51
C VAL A 144 -11.20 1.99 3.38
N SER A 145 -10.97 2.99 2.53
CA SER A 145 -9.66 3.64 2.37
C SER A 145 -9.65 4.98 3.11
N ALA A 146 -8.49 5.46 3.54
CA ALA A 146 -8.35 6.79 4.15
C ALA A 146 -9.00 7.90 3.30
N ARG A 147 -8.79 7.86 1.98
CA ARG A 147 -9.44 8.82 1.06
C ARG A 147 -10.97 8.73 1.07
N MET A 148 -11.55 7.53 1.19
CA MET A 148 -13.01 7.38 1.32
C MET A 148 -13.52 8.02 2.61
N ALA A 149 -12.77 7.90 3.71
CA ALA A 149 -13.11 8.58 4.95
C ALA A 149 -13.06 10.10 4.83
N ARG A 150 -12.03 10.64 4.16
CA ARG A 150 -11.93 12.08 3.86
C ARG A 150 -13.06 12.58 2.94
N MET A 151 -13.49 11.77 1.98
CA MET A 151 -14.68 12.08 1.18
C MET A 151 -15.97 12.10 1.99
N ALA A 152 -16.13 11.20 2.97
CA ALA A 152 -17.27 11.24 3.89
C ALA A 152 -17.23 12.48 4.77
N LEU A 153 -16.06 12.88 5.28
CA LEU A 153 -15.87 14.10 6.06
C LEU A 153 -16.19 15.37 5.26
N ALA A 154 -15.69 15.47 4.02
CA ALA A 154 -16.00 16.59 3.12
C ALA A 154 -17.49 16.71 2.80
N ALA A 155 -18.25 15.61 2.87
CA ALA A 155 -19.70 15.63 2.67
C ALA A 155 -20.49 16.14 3.91
N MET A 156 -19.84 16.25 5.07
CA MET A 156 -20.46 16.71 6.33
C MET A 156 -20.40 18.22 6.52
N GLY A 157 -19.57 18.95 5.75
CA GLY A 157 -19.33 20.37 5.93
C GLY A 157 -18.97 21.09 4.64
N THR A 158 -18.48 22.33 4.75
CA THR A 158 -17.99 23.12 3.62
C THR A 158 -16.58 22.74 3.11
N PRO A 159 -15.66 22.17 3.91
CA PRO A 159 -14.32 21.85 3.43
C PRO A 159 -14.30 20.82 2.30
N SER A 160 -13.50 21.09 1.28
CA SER A 160 -13.24 20.16 0.20
C SER A 160 -12.27 19.04 0.64
N VAL A 161 -12.30 17.92 -0.09
CA VAL A 161 -11.36 16.79 0.16
C VAL A 161 -9.90 17.25 0.13
N PRO A 162 -9.43 18.06 -0.85
CA PRO A 162 -8.07 18.57 -0.85
C PRO A 162 -7.69 19.38 0.41
N GLU A 163 -8.59 20.23 0.91
CA GLU A 163 -8.30 21.04 2.10
C GLU A 163 -8.20 20.19 3.38
N ILE A 164 -9.02 19.14 3.50
CA ILE A 164 -8.92 18.15 4.58
C ILE A 164 -7.62 17.35 4.45
N GLU A 165 -7.25 16.91 3.24
CA GLU A 165 -6.02 16.16 2.99
C GLU A 165 -4.76 16.96 3.29
N GLU A 166 -4.77 18.28 3.06
CA GLU A 166 -3.65 19.18 3.33
C GLU A 166 -3.31 19.29 4.81
N ILE A 167 -4.32 19.28 5.70
CA ILE A 167 -4.09 19.37 7.15
C ILE A 167 -4.01 17.98 7.82
N TRP A 168 -4.36 16.91 7.11
CA TRP A 168 -4.59 15.56 7.68
C TRP A 168 -3.46 15.09 8.60
N HIS A 169 -2.21 15.25 8.17
CA HIS A 169 -1.03 14.79 8.90
C HIS A 169 -0.68 15.66 10.12
N GLY A 170 -1.24 16.86 10.21
CA GLY A 170 -1.09 17.74 11.36
C GLY A 170 -2.15 17.51 12.44
N LEU A 171 -3.16 16.68 12.17
CA LEU A 171 -4.26 16.40 13.09
C LEU A 171 -3.96 15.18 13.96
N THR A 172 -4.35 15.24 15.23
CA THR A 172 -4.20 14.13 16.18
C THR A 172 -5.55 13.53 16.54
N PRO A 173 -5.72 12.19 16.54
CA PRO A 173 -6.90 11.54 17.11
C PRO A 173 -7.17 12.01 18.55
N PRO A 174 -8.43 12.27 18.94
CA PRO A 174 -9.69 11.98 18.22
C PRO A 174 -10.15 13.08 17.25
N TYR A 175 -9.26 13.97 16.79
CA TYR A 175 -9.53 14.94 15.73
C TYR A 175 -10.56 16.03 16.08
N ASP A 176 -10.60 16.48 17.33
CA ASP A 176 -11.58 17.49 17.79
C ASP A 176 -11.57 18.76 16.92
N ALA A 177 -10.38 19.26 16.56
CA ALA A 177 -10.23 20.43 15.71
C ALA A 177 -10.81 20.25 14.29
N LEU A 178 -10.74 19.04 13.74
CA LEU A 178 -11.32 18.73 12.43
C LEU A 178 -12.84 18.75 12.50
N PHE A 179 -13.44 18.10 13.50
CA PHE A 179 -14.90 18.08 13.63
C PHE A 179 -15.47 19.46 13.98
N HIS A 180 -14.74 20.27 14.75
CA HIS A 180 -15.09 21.68 14.97
C HIS A 180 -15.12 22.47 13.65
N TRP A 181 -14.11 22.30 12.78
CA TRP A 181 -14.07 22.96 11.48
C TRP A 181 -15.19 22.48 10.54
N LEU A 182 -15.45 21.17 10.50
CA LEU A 182 -16.57 20.61 9.72
C LEU A 182 -17.93 21.14 10.20
N GLY A 183 -18.06 21.45 11.49
CA GLY A 183 -19.23 22.11 12.07
C GLY A 183 -19.34 23.62 11.82
N GLY A 184 -18.45 24.20 11.00
CA GLY A 184 -18.44 25.64 10.67
C GLY A 184 -17.48 26.49 11.52
N GLY A 185 -16.68 25.87 12.39
CA GLY A 185 -15.63 26.54 13.14
C GLY A 185 -14.42 26.96 12.28
N ALA A 186 -13.40 27.55 12.91
CA ALA A 186 -12.18 27.94 12.21
C ALA A 186 -11.39 26.73 11.68
N ARG A 187 -10.75 26.89 10.51
CA ARG A 187 -9.83 25.89 9.95
C ARG A 187 -8.65 25.70 10.91
N PRO A 188 -8.19 24.45 11.15
CA PRO A 188 -6.97 24.22 11.94
C PRO A 188 -5.74 24.70 11.16
N GLU A 189 -5.36 25.97 11.30
CA GLU A 189 -4.24 26.59 10.55
C GLU A 189 -2.86 26.22 11.11
N ARG A 190 -2.78 25.80 12.39
CA ARG A 190 -1.51 25.48 13.05
C ARG A 190 -1.33 23.98 13.22
N ALA A 191 -0.60 23.35 12.30
CA ALA A 191 0.09 22.09 12.60
C ALA A 191 1.22 21.81 11.59
N ALA A 192 2.44 22.27 11.95
CA ALA A 192 3.73 22.08 11.30
C ALA A 192 4.07 23.02 10.12
N LEU A 193 5.08 23.87 10.32
CA LEU A 193 5.95 24.34 9.24
C LEU A 193 6.40 23.15 8.40
N ALA A 194 6.54 23.38 7.10
CA ALA A 194 6.82 22.40 6.08
C ALA A 194 5.77 21.27 6.01
N PRO A 195 4.46 21.55 5.81
CA PRO A 195 3.45 20.50 5.79
C PRO A 195 3.54 19.64 4.53
N PHE A 196 3.04 18.40 4.61
CA PHE A 196 2.83 17.57 3.44
C PHE A 196 1.70 18.13 2.55
N ARG A 197 1.91 18.13 1.25
CA ARG A 197 0.92 18.46 0.22
C ARG A 197 0.47 17.17 -0.48
N PRO A 198 -0.84 16.90 -0.57
CA PRO A 198 -1.36 15.69 -1.21
C PRO A 198 -0.88 15.53 -2.66
N VAL A 199 -0.35 14.35 -2.97
CA VAL A 199 0.33 14.08 -4.24
C VAL A 199 -0.61 13.87 -5.43
N MET A 200 -0.16 14.29 -6.62
CA MET A 200 -0.81 13.99 -7.91
C MET A 200 -0.34 12.65 -8.47
N LEU A 201 -1.26 11.74 -8.80
CA LEU A 201 -1.01 10.38 -9.22
C LEU A 201 -1.28 10.20 -10.72
N ALA A 202 -0.41 9.44 -11.38
CA ALA A 202 -0.56 9.09 -12.78
C ALA A 202 -1.51 7.89 -13.02
N THR A 203 -2.13 7.89 -14.20
CA THR A 203 -2.97 6.79 -14.71
C THR A 203 -2.13 5.85 -15.59
N PRO A 204 -2.23 4.52 -15.46
CA PRO A 204 -1.57 3.61 -16.41
C PRO A 204 -2.06 3.86 -17.84
N ILE A 205 -1.14 3.76 -18.80
CA ILE A 205 -1.45 3.84 -20.23
C ILE A 205 -0.53 2.88 -21.01
N ASP A 206 -0.94 2.54 -22.23
CA ASP A 206 -0.19 1.82 -23.24
C ASP A 206 -0.18 2.62 -24.55
N LEU A 207 0.45 2.06 -25.59
CA LEU A 207 0.56 2.73 -26.88
C LEU A 207 -0.82 3.01 -27.52
N GLU A 208 -1.74 2.04 -27.46
CA GLU A 208 -3.09 2.19 -28.01
C GLU A 208 -3.84 3.36 -27.35
N GLY A 209 -3.74 3.47 -26.01
CA GLY A 209 -4.33 4.59 -25.28
C GLY A 209 -3.70 5.95 -25.62
N LEU A 210 -2.44 5.99 -26.04
CA LEU A 210 -1.74 7.22 -26.43
C LEU A 210 -2.12 7.69 -27.84
N GLN A 211 -2.48 6.79 -28.77
CA GLN A 211 -2.77 7.14 -30.16
C GLN A 211 -3.89 8.18 -30.32
N GLY A 212 -4.79 8.31 -29.35
CA GLY A 212 -5.85 9.33 -29.32
C GLY A 212 -5.43 10.70 -28.76
N LEU A 213 -4.17 10.88 -28.38
CA LEU A 213 -3.63 12.10 -27.78
C LEU A 213 -2.59 12.75 -28.70
N ASP A 214 -2.46 14.08 -28.65
CA ASP A 214 -1.45 14.83 -29.38
C ASP A 214 -0.11 14.84 -28.62
N PRO A 215 0.98 14.23 -29.15
CA PRO A 215 2.29 14.23 -28.50
C PRO A 215 2.81 15.62 -28.11
N THR A 216 2.47 16.66 -28.88
CA THR A 216 2.98 18.02 -28.66
C THR A 216 2.42 18.66 -27.39
N GLU A 217 1.27 18.19 -26.90
CA GLU A 217 0.67 18.63 -25.64
C GLU A 217 1.37 18.05 -24.40
N PHE A 218 2.31 17.12 -24.57
CA PHE A 218 2.94 16.39 -23.47
C PHE A 218 4.45 16.59 -23.41
N VAL A 219 4.97 16.39 -22.21
CA VAL A 219 6.39 16.13 -21.93
C VAL A 219 6.52 14.73 -21.35
N ALA A 220 7.68 14.11 -21.53
CA ALA A 220 7.97 12.81 -20.96
C ALA A 220 9.25 12.85 -20.12
N GLU A 221 9.29 12.01 -19.10
CA GLU A 221 10.43 11.81 -18.21
C GLU A 221 10.62 10.32 -17.96
N TRP A 222 11.81 9.92 -17.54
CA TRP A 222 12.01 8.55 -17.07
C TRP A 222 11.19 8.27 -15.81
N LYS A 223 10.59 7.07 -15.77
CA LYS A 223 9.98 6.54 -14.56
C LYS A 223 11.04 5.78 -13.76
N TRP A 224 11.61 6.42 -12.75
CA TRP A 224 12.64 5.84 -11.88
C TRP A 224 12.08 4.77 -10.92
N ASP A 225 12.89 3.75 -10.64
CA ASP A 225 12.65 2.73 -9.59
C ASP A 225 13.23 3.23 -8.25
N GLY A 226 12.48 4.09 -7.56
CA GLY A 226 12.85 4.64 -6.25
C GLY A 226 11.65 4.74 -5.32
N ILE A 227 11.66 5.74 -4.44
CA ILE A 227 10.48 6.10 -3.65
C ILE A 227 10.12 7.53 -3.93
N ARG A 228 8.92 7.74 -4.47
CA ARG A 228 8.32 9.08 -4.49
C ARG A 228 8.29 9.69 -3.09
N VAL A 229 8.89 10.87 -3.00
CA VAL A 229 8.93 11.70 -1.82
C VAL A 229 8.54 13.12 -2.14
N GLN A 230 8.06 13.82 -1.13
CA GLN A 230 7.93 15.26 -1.16
C GLN A 230 8.93 15.85 -0.17
N ALA A 231 9.84 16.70 -0.68
CA ALA A 231 10.81 17.40 0.14
C ALA A 231 10.30 18.83 0.38
N VAL A 232 10.11 19.18 1.64
CA VAL A 232 9.50 20.44 2.06
C VAL A 232 10.48 21.16 2.96
N SER A 233 10.79 22.40 2.63
CA SER A 233 11.60 23.30 3.43
C SER A 233 10.88 24.63 3.56
N GLU A 234 10.55 25.02 4.78
CA GLU A 234 9.78 26.24 5.06
C GLU A 234 10.22 26.80 6.43
N GLY A 235 10.64 28.07 6.46
CA GLY A 235 11.00 28.74 7.71
C GLY A 235 12.12 28.03 8.49
N GLY A 236 13.05 27.39 7.78
CA GLY A 236 14.16 26.62 8.37
C GLY A 236 13.81 25.19 8.82
N VAL A 237 12.54 24.78 8.75
CA VAL A 237 12.11 23.41 9.01
C VAL A 237 12.16 22.61 7.72
N ARG A 238 12.89 21.49 7.73
CA ARG A 238 13.08 20.60 6.58
C ARG A 238 12.46 19.25 6.87
N ARG A 239 11.60 18.78 5.97
CA ARG A 239 10.91 17.49 6.08
C ARG A 239 10.93 16.73 4.76
N LEU A 240 11.08 15.42 4.87
CA LEU A 240 10.95 14.50 3.76
C LEU A 240 9.76 13.57 4.02
N TYR A 241 8.74 13.68 3.19
CA TYR A 241 7.54 12.87 3.31
C TYR A 241 7.52 11.75 2.27
N SER A 242 7.11 10.55 2.69
CA SER A 242 6.77 9.48 1.77
C SER A 242 5.52 9.84 0.95
N ARG A 243 5.24 9.05 -0.09
CA ARG A 243 4.00 9.16 -0.89
C ARG A 243 2.71 9.24 -0.06
N SER A 244 2.66 8.61 1.11
CA SER A 244 1.49 8.60 1.99
C SER A 244 1.49 9.71 3.04
N GLY A 245 2.48 10.61 3.02
CA GLY A 245 2.62 11.70 3.99
C GLY A 245 3.29 11.30 5.30
N GLU A 246 3.94 10.12 5.35
CA GLU A 246 4.75 9.72 6.50
C GLU A 246 6.07 10.50 6.50
N ASP A 247 6.44 11.12 7.63
CA ASP A 247 7.72 11.81 7.78
C ASP A 247 8.88 10.81 7.95
N ILE A 248 9.70 10.70 6.91
CA ILE A 248 10.85 9.80 6.84
C ILE A 248 12.19 10.53 7.03
N SER A 249 12.17 11.81 7.45
CA SER A 249 13.36 12.67 7.54
C SER A 249 14.50 12.05 8.36
N HIS A 250 14.15 11.38 9.46
CA HIS A 250 15.11 10.73 10.37
C HIS A 250 15.95 9.62 9.70
N ALA A 251 15.42 8.99 8.65
CA ALA A 251 16.12 7.94 7.90
C ALA A 251 17.02 8.51 6.78
N PHE A 252 16.91 9.81 6.48
CA PHE A 252 17.61 10.48 5.37
C PHE A 252 18.29 11.79 5.78
N PRO A 253 19.14 11.80 6.83
CA PRO A 253 19.78 13.03 7.31
C PRO A 253 20.72 13.68 6.29
N ASP A 254 21.31 12.89 5.39
CA ASP A 254 22.09 13.34 4.22
C ASP A 254 21.25 14.19 3.27
N VAL A 255 20.03 13.73 2.94
CA VAL A 255 19.09 14.48 2.10
C VAL A 255 18.61 15.75 2.80
N ILE A 256 18.25 15.66 4.09
CA ILE A 256 17.81 16.82 4.88
C ILE A 256 18.91 17.90 4.95
N ALA A 257 20.18 17.50 5.07
CA ALA A 257 21.29 18.44 5.06
C ALA A 257 21.43 19.17 3.72
N ALA A 258 21.19 18.48 2.60
CA ALA A 258 21.26 19.03 1.25
C ALA A 258 20.08 19.94 0.84
N MET A 259 18.98 19.93 1.59
CA MET A 259 17.79 20.74 1.32
C MET A 259 17.98 22.22 1.71
N ASP A 260 18.87 22.92 1.02
CA ASP A 260 19.12 24.35 1.22
C ASP A 260 18.28 25.24 0.28
N PHE A 261 16.96 25.14 0.43
CA PHE A 261 15.98 25.93 -0.33
C PHE A 261 14.76 26.27 0.53
N ASP A 262 13.87 27.13 0.02
CA ASP A 262 12.54 27.38 0.59
C ASP A 262 11.48 27.03 -0.45
N GLY A 263 10.71 25.97 -0.19
CA GLY A 263 9.74 25.43 -1.13
C GLY A 263 9.31 24.00 -0.85
N THR A 264 8.39 23.51 -1.68
CA THR A 264 7.86 22.15 -1.70
C THR A 264 8.13 21.54 -3.08
N VAL A 265 8.99 20.53 -3.15
CA VAL A 265 9.34 19.81 -4.38
C VAL A 265 8.88 18.37 -4.32
N ASP A 266 8.54 17.81 -5.48
CA ASP A 266 8.11 16.43 -5.66
C ASP A 266 9.16 15.70 -6.50
N GLY A 267 9.58 14.54 -6.05
CA GLY A 267 10.72 13.84 -6.64
C GLY A 267 10.80 12.38 -6.23
N GLU A 268 11.79 11.70 -6.80
CA GLU A 268 12.12 10.32 -6.46
C GLU A 268 13.33 10.30 -5.53
N LEU A 269 13.18 9.68 -4.36
CA LEU A 269 14.28 9.32 -3.48
C LEU A 269 14.99 8.10 -4.03
N ILE A 270 16.31 8.20 -4.17
CA ILE A 270 17.16 7.20 -4.78
C ILE A 270 18.45 7.03 -3.96
N VAL A 271 19.12 5.88 -4.12
CA VAL A 271 20.52 5.73 -3.70
C VAL A 271 21.40 6.05 -4.91
N ARG A 272 22.36 6.96 -4.74
CA ARG A 272 23.16 7.50 -5.86
C ARG A 272 24.63 7.56 -5.49
N ARG A 273 25.52 7.03 -6.35
CA ARG A 273 26.99 7.06 -6.18
C ARG A 273 27.60 7.80 -7.37
N GLY A 274 27.98 9.07 -7.20
CA GLY A 274 28.32 9.91 -8.35
C GLY A 274 27.09 10.08 -9.24
N ASP A 275 27.16 9.82 -10.54
CA ASP A 275 26.00 9.90 -11.45
C ASP A 275 25.17 8.61 -11.53
N GLU A 276 25.66 7.52 -10.94
CA GLU A 276 24.99 6.22 -10.99
C GLU A 276 23.87 6.11 -9.96
N VAL A 277 22.68 5.75 -10.44
CA VAL A 277 21.52 5.44 -9.60
C VAL A 277 21.49 3.95 -9.31
N ALA A 278 21.55 3.58 -8.04
CA ALA A 278 21.53 2.19 -7.61
C ALA A 278 20.11 1.60 -7.68
N PRO A 279 19.96 0.27 -7.86
CA PRO A 279 18.66 -0.39 -7.84
C PRO A 279 17.89 -0.17 -6.52
N PHE A 280 16.56 -0.22 -6.58
CA PHE A 280 15.68 -0.01 -5.43
C PHE A 280 16.02 -0.88 -4.21
N GLY A 281 16.51 -2.10 -4.41
CA GLY A 281 16.94 -2.99 -3.32
C GLY A 281 18.02 -2.39 -2.41
N GLU A 282 18.87 -1.49 -2.93
CA GLU A 282 19.87 -0.76 -2.14
C GLU A 282 19.19 0.33 -1.29
N LEU A 283 18.20 1.04 -1.84
CA LEU A 283 17.40 2.02 -1.08
C LEU A 283 16.60 1.34 0.03
N GLN A 284 16.08 0.14 -0.19
CA GLN A 284 15.35 -0.63 0.83
C GLN A 284 16.15 -0.84 2.12
N ARG A 285 17.48 -0.85 2.07
CA ARG A 285 18.34 -1.00 3.26
C ARG A 285 18.30 0.22 4.19
N ARG A 286 17.96 1.39 3.64
CA ARG A 286 17.78 2.66 4.36
C ARG A 286 16.37 2.81 4.95
N LEU A 287 15.36 2.20 4.35
CA LEU A 287 13.96 2.37 4.76
C LEU A 287 13.67 1.81 6.15
N ASN A 288 12.71 2.43 6.84
CA ASN A 288 12.21 2.03 8.16
C ASN A 288 13.29 2.00 9.26
N ARG A 289 14.44 2.66 9.03
CA ARG A 289 15.52 2.78 10.02
C ARG A 289 15.26 3.98 10.91
N ARG A 290 15.04 3.73 12.20
CA ARG A 290 14.95 4.79 13.23
C ARG A 290 16.23 5.61 13.36
N THR A 291 17.38 5.01 13.07
CA THR A 291 18.69 5.66 13.15
C THR A 291 19.60 5.05 12.09
N VAL A 292 20.38 5.87 11.40
CA VAL A 292 21.26 5.45 10.29
C VAL A 292 22.71 5.62 10.72
N SER A 293 23.52 4.56 10.58
CA SER A 293 24.95 4.61 10.93
C SER A 293 25.77 5.32 9.85
N LYS A 294 26.93 5.88 10.23
CA LYS A 294 27.88 6.51 9.29
C LYS A 294 28.29 5.56 8.16
N ALA A 295 28.50 4.28 8.47
CA ALA A 295 28.84 3.27 7.46
C ALA A 295 27.72 3.05 6.44
N LEU A 296 26.45 3.10 6.90
CA LEU A 296 25.30 2.95 6.00
C LEU A 296 25.11 4.20 5.12
N LEU A 297 25.32 5.40 5.67
CA LEU A 297 25.33 6.66 4.90
C LEU A 297 26.40 6.63 3.80
N ALA A 298 27.62 6.20 4.12
CA ALA A 298 28.72 6.16 3.16
C ALA A 298 28.51 5.10 2.05
N SER A 299 27.92 3.95 2.37
CA SER A 299 27.71 2.86 1.39
C SER A 299 26.44 3.03 0.55
N HIS A 300 25.42 3.69 1.10
CA HIS A 300 24.12 3.92 0.45
C HIS A 300 23.72 5.40 0.59
N PRO A 301 24.52 6.33 0.03
CA PRO A 301 24.19 7.76 0.03
C PRO A 301 22.89 7.99 -0.75
N ALA A 302 21.97 8.72 -0.12
CA ALA A 302 20.67 9.01 -0.70
C ALA A 302 20.67 10.38 -1.40
N GLY A 303 19.88 10.50 -2.45
CA GLY A 303 19.69 11.73 -3.21
C GLY A 303 18.25 11.86 -3.69
N LEU A 304 17.92 13.03 -4.23
CA LEU A 304 16.62 13.34 -4.80
C LEU A 304 16.74 13.59 -6.30
N ARG A 305 15.83 13.00 -7.06
CA ARG A 305 15.61 13.34 -8.46
C ARG A 305 14.25 14.00 -8.63
N LEU A 306 14.24 15.32 -8.73
CA LEU A 306 13.04 16.15 -8.71
C LEU A 306 12.37 16.18 -10.09
N TYR A 307 11.04 16.18 -10.10
CA TYR A 307 10.25 16.20 -11.33
C TYR A 307 9.06 17.16 -11.29
N ASP A 308 8.79 17.81 -10.17
CA ASP A 308 7.82 18.89 -10.05
C ASP A 308 8.11 19.80 -8.85
N LEU A 309 7.53 20.99 -8.86
CA LEU A 309 7.69 22.06 -7.88
C LEU A 309 6.31 22.63 -7.54
N LEU A 310 5.89 22.49 -6.29
CA LEU A 310 4.55 22.88 -5.84
C LEU A 310 4.56 24.28 -5.22
N LEU A 311 5.55 24.55 -4.36
CA LEU A 311 5.74 25.86 -3.73
C LEU A 311 7.21 26.26 -3.88
N TRP A 312 7.45 27.55 -4.08
CA TRP A 312 8.80 28.09 -4.15
C TRP A 312 8.84 29.52 -3.59
N GLN A 313 9.69 29.77 -2.60
CA GLN A 313 9.90 31.10 -2.00
C GLN A 313 8.58 31.81 -1.62
N GLY A 314 7.66 31.07 -1.00
CA GLY A 314 6.34 31.57 -0.58
C GLY A 314 5.26 31.64 -1.67
N CYS A 315 5.58 31.34 -2.93
CA CYS A 315 4.60 31.27 -4.02
C CYS A 315 4.04 29.85 -4.18
N ASP A 316 2.71 29.70 -4.18
CA ASP A 316 2.04 28.45 -4.55
C ASP A 316 1.88 28.37 -6.07
N LEU A 317 2.55 27.39 -6.67
CA LEU A 317 2.58 27.18 -8.11
C LEU A 317 1.65 26.06 -8.56
N ARG A 318 0.91 25.40 -7.64
CA ARG A 318 0.09 24.22 -7.98
C ARG A 318 -0.97 24.51 -9.03
N THR A 319 -1.51 25.72 -9.09
CA THR A 319 -2.50 26.14 -10.09
C THR A 319 -1.89 26.46 -11.45
N GLU A 320 -0.58 26.70 -11.51
CA GLU A 320 0.11 27.05 -12.74
C GLU A 320 0.33 25.83 -13.65
N PRO A 321 0.41 26.03 -14.98
CA PRO A 321 0.80 25.00 -15.94
C PRO A 321 2.11 24.29 -15.58
N LEU A 322 2.20 22.99 -15.86
CA LEU A 322 3.42 22.20 -15.65
C LEU A 322 4.66 22.84 -16.30
N THR A 323 4.52 23.43 -17.48
CA THR A 323 5.63 24.13 -18.15
C THR A 323 6.18 25.30 -17.34
N GLN A 324 5.33 26.04 -16.65
CA GLN A 324 5.75 27.14 -15.78
C GLN A 324 6.41 26.62 -14.51
N ARG A 325 5.79 25.61 -13.85
CA ARG A 325 6.39 24.96 -12.67
C ARG A 325 7.76 24.38 -12.99
N ARG A 326 7.88 23.75 -14.16
CA ARG A 326 9.13 23.17 -14.65
C ARG A 326 10.20 24.24 -14.92
N ALA A 327 9.84 25.37 -15.53
CA ALA A 327 10.77 26.47 -15.74
C ALA A 327 11.33 27.03 -14.42
N VAL A 328 10.49 27.17 -13.39
CA VAL A 328 10.96 27.57 -12.05
C VAL A 328 11.84 26.49 -11.43
N LEU A 329 11.48 25.21 -11.56
CA LEU A 329 12.29 24.08 -11.09
C LEU A 329 13.67 24.03 -11.76
N GLU A 330 13.76 24.34 -13.05
CA GLU A 330 15.02 24.38 -13.81
C GLU A 330 15.90 25.59 -13.49
N ALA A 331 15.29 26.72 -13.12
CA ALA A 331 16.01 27.92 -12.69
C ALA A 331 16.46 27.85 -11.21
N ALA A 332 15.88 26.95 -10.42
CA ALA A 332 16.19 26.79 -9.01
C ALA A 332 17.58 26.19 -8.78
N GLN A 333 18.22 26.61 -7.69
CA GLN A 333 19.49 26.03 -7.23
C GLN A 333 19.22 25.04 -6.10
N PHE A 334 19.77 23.84 -6.22
CA PHE A 334 19.65 22.78 -5.23
C PHE A 334 21.04 22.34 -4.73
N GLY A 335 21.08 21.81 -3.50
CA GLY A 335 22.29 21.27 -2.90
C GLY A 335 22.78 19.98 -3.57
N GLU A 336 23.98 19.55 -3.15
CA GLU A 336 24.58 18.31 -3.66
C GLU A 336 23.67 17.09 -3.43
N GLY A 337 23.61 16.19 -4.41
CA GLY A 337 22.76 15.00 -4.35
C GLY A 337 21.28 15.24 -4.70
N ILE A 338 20.91 16.47 -5.04
CA ILE A 338 19.58 16.81 -5.58
C ILE A 338 19.75 17.19 -7.05
N ASP A 339 19.13 16.44 -7.95
CA ASP A 339 19.13 16.71 -9.39
C ASP A 339 17.70 16.72 -9.97
N LEU A 340 17.59 17.09 -11.24
CA LEU A 340 16.32 17.10 -11.95
C LEU A 340 16.21 15.86 -12.83
N SER A 341 15.01 15.29 -12.86
CA SER A 341 14.64 14.29 -13.85
C SER A 341 14.71 14.93 -15.25
N PRO A 342 15.46 14.34 -16.20
CA PRO A 342 15.59 14.89 -17.53
C PRO A 342 14.31 14.71 -18.34
N LEU A 343 13.97 15.73 -19.15
CA LEU A 343 12.92 15.60 -20.15
C LEU A 343 13.43 14.76 -21.31
N LEU A 344 12.58 13.88 -21.82
CA LEU A 344 12.86 13.04 -22.99
C LEU A 344 12.51 13.80 -24.26
N ASP A 345 13.37 13.69 -25.26
CA ASP A 345 13.13 14.22 -26.60
C ASP A 345 12.39 13.17 -27.44
N PHE A 346 11.19 13.51 -27.92
CA PHE A 346 10.36 12.66 -28.76
C PHE A 346 9.43 13.53 -29.62
N ALA A 347 9.22 13.16 -30.88
CA ALA A 347 8.27 13.84 -31.76
C ALA A 347 6.92 13.11 -31.81
N GLY A 348 6.94 11.78 -31.74
CA GLY A 348 5.76 10.93 -31.72
C GLY A 348 5.80 9.84 -30.65
N TRP A 349 4.65 9.18 -30.46
CA TRP A 349 4.52 8.10 -29.47
C TRP A 349 5.44 6.92 -29.74
N GLU A 350 5.80 6.66 -31.00
CA GLU A 350 6.73 5.59 -31.35
C GLU A 350 8.18 5.88 -31.02
N ASP A 351 8.60 7.15 -31.08
CA ASP A 351 9.93 7.56 -30.60
C ASP A 351 10.01 7.32 -29.08
N LEU A 352 8.96 7.70 -28.36
CA LEU A 352 8.86 7.46 -26.92
C LEU A 352 8.78 5.97 -26.58
N ALA A 353 8.11 5.16 -27.42
CA ALA A 353 8.06 3.72 -27.29
C ALA A 353 9.47 3.10 -27.41
N ALA A 354 10.27 3.57 -28.37
CA ALA A 354 11.65 3.13 -28.57
C ALA A 354 12.55 3.49 -27.38
N LEU A 355 12.42 4.70 -26.84
CA LEU A 355 13.11 5.13 -25.61
C LEU A 355 12.71 4.26 -24.42
N ARG A 356 11.40 4.03 -24.21
CA ARG A 356 10.87 3.19 -23.12
C ARG A 356 11.39 1.75 -23.19
N ALA A 357 11.51 1.20 -24.40
CA ALA A 357 11.98 -0.17 -24.62
C ALA A 357 13.48 -0.34 -24.30
N ASN A 358 14.29 0.69 -24.56
CA ASN A 358 15.74 0.67 -24.40
C ASN A 358 16.23 1.80 -23.49
N PRO A 359 15.92 1.76 -22.17
CA PRO A 359 16.36 2.81 -21.26
C PRO A 359 17.89 2.77 -21.06
N PRO A 360 18.52 3.93 -20.78
CA PRO A 360 19.98 4.02 -20.62
C PRO A 360 20.51 3.27 -19.39
N VAL A 361 19.66 3.01 -18.39
CA VAL A 361 20.03 2.29 -17.17
C VAL A 361 18.89 1.39 -16.71
N ALA A 362 19.23 0.25 -16.10
CA ALA A 362 18.26 -0.79 -15.70
C ALA A 362 17.23 -0.35 -14.64
N VAL A 363 17.55 0.69 -13.84
CA VAL A 363 16.69 1.24 -12.78
C VAL A 363 15.49 2.04 -13.32
N ILE A 364 15.37 2.20 -14.64
CA ILE A 364 14.22 2.85 -15.27
C ILE A 364 13.12 1.81 -15.54
N GLU A 365 11.94 2.03 -14.94
CA GLU A 365 10.77 1.15 -15.05
C GLU A 365 9.86 1.49 -16.24
N GLY A 366 10.17 2.55 -16.98
CA GLY A 366 9.36 3.05 -18.10
C GLY A 366 9.42 4.57 -18.19
N VAL A 367 8.32 5.19 -18.62
CA VAL A 367 8.22 6.64 -18.79
C VAL A 367 6.99 7.22 -18.07
N MET A 368 7.14 8.43 -17.57
CA MET A 368 6.07 9.29 -17.08
C MET A 368 5.74 10.29 -18.19
N ILE A 369 4.46 10.42 -18.54
CA ILE A 369 3.98 11.32 -19.60
C ILE A 369 3.07 12.34 -18.94
N LYS A 370 3.36 13.63 -19.09
CA LYS A 370 2.69 14.70 -18.36
C LYS A 370 2.23 15.80 -19.33
N ARG A 371 0.96 16.19 -19.22
CA ARG A 371 0.37 17.24 -20.05
C ARG A 371 0.92 18.61 -19.65
N ARG A 372 1.39 19.38 -20.64
CA ARG A 372 2.13 20.65 -20.47
C ARG A 372 1.34 21.74 -19.75
N ASP A 373 0.05 21.87 -20.04
CA ASP A 373 -0.83 22.90 -19.48
C ASP A 373 -1.45 22.51 -18.13
N SER A 374 -1.13 21.32 -17.60
CA SER A 374 -1.83 20.79 -16.44
C SER A 374 -1.39 21.42 -15.13
N ALA A 375 -2.37 21.85 -14.32
CA ALA A 375 -2.19 22.16 -12.91
C ALA A 375 -1.80 20.90 -12.10
N TYR A 376 -1.16 21.10 -10.95
CA TYR A 376 -0.88 20.04 -9.99
C TYR A 376 -2.15 19.75 -9.16
N VAL A 377 -2.83 18.65 -9.47
CA VAL A 377 -4.10 18.29 -8.82
C VAL A 377 -3.93 17.02 -7.99
N SER A 378 -4.27 17.11 -6.70
CA SER A 378 -4.16 15.98 -5.78
C SER A 378 -5.02 14.78 -6.19
N GLY A 379 -4.55 13.59 -5.85
CA GLY A 379 -5.24 12.35 -6.22
C GLY A 379 -4.91 11.91 -7.64
N ARG A 380 -5.81 11.18 -8.31
CA ARG A 380 -5.58 10.64 -9.66
C ARG A 380 -6.55 11.25 -10.67
N PRO A 381 -6.36 12.51 -11.09
CA PRO A 381 -7.14 13.05 -12.20
C PRO A 381 -6.87 12.24 -13.48
N ARG A 382 -7.89 12.06 -14.32
CA ARG A 382 -7.74 11.40 -15.63
C ARG A 382 -7.22 12.42 -16.63
N GLY A 383 -6.17 12.07 -17.38
CA GLY A 383 -5.67 12.88 -18.50
C GLY A 383 -4.32 13.56 -18.25
N PRO A 384 -4.12 14.30 -17.14
CA PRO A 384 -2.88 15.05 -16.97
C PRO A 384 -1.61 14.22 -16.95
N TRP A 385 -1.57 13.16 -16.14
CA TRP A 385 -0.36 12.35 -15.93
C TRP A 385 -0.63 10.89 -16.25
N PHE A 386 0.22 10.31 -17.09
CA PHE A 386 0.24 8.90 -17.39
C PHE A 386 1.57 8.26 -16.99
N LYS A 387 1.50 6.95 -16.74
CA LYS A 387 2.67 6.11 -16.54
C LYS A 387 2.61 4.97 -17.55
N TRP A 388 3.64 4.86 -18.37
CA TRP A 388 3.79 3.78 -19.34
C TRP A 388 4.99 2.94 -18.91
N LYS A 389 4.68 1.85 -18.21
CA LYS A 389 5.70 0.92 -17.70
C LYS A 389 6.30 0.10 -18.84
N ARG A 390 7.50 -0.43 -18.62
CA ARG A 390 8.06 -1.51 -19.43
C ARG A 390 7.15 -2.73 -19.41
N ASP A 391 7.22 -3.50 -20.49
CA ASP A 391 6.47 -4.75 -20.59
C ASP A 391 7.02 -5.74 -19.54
N PRO A 392 6.15 -6.44 -18.81
CA PRO A 392 6.61 -7.40 -17.81
C PRO A 392 7.37 -8.52 -18.49
N MET A 393 8.34 -9.09 -17.79
CA MET A 393 8.90 -10.37 -18.20
C MET A 393 7.85 -11.45 -17.95
N VAL A 394 7.84 -12.47 -18.80
CA VAL A 394 6.90 -13.60 -18.70
C VAL A 394 7.65 -14.92 -18.76
N VAL A 395 7.07 -15.92 -18.09
CA VAL A 395 7.54 -17.30 -18.08
C VAL A 395 6.34 -18.23 -17.94
N ASP A 396 6.33 -19.35 -18.65
CA ASP A 396 5.34 -20.41 -18.47
C ASP A 396 5.81 -21.36 -17.37
N ALA A 397 5.11 -21.37 -16.23
CA ALA A 397 5.47 -22.14 -15.04
C ALA A 397 4.44 -23.20 -14.66
N VAL A 398 4.89 -24.31 -14.09
CA VAL A 398 4.01 -25.39 -13.61
C VAL A 398 3.46 -25.04 -12.22
N LEU A 399 2.16 -25.23 -12.02
CA LEU A 399 1.51 -25.05 -10.74
C LEU A 399 1.87 -26.20 -9.77
N LEU A 400 2.54 -25.90 -8.66
CA LEU A 400 3.07 -26.91 -7.73
C LEU A 400 2.24 -27.04 -6.45
N TYR A 401 1.91 -25.90 -5.83
CA TYR A 401 1.24 -25.89 -4.54
C TYR A 401 0.11 -24.87 -4.51
N ALA A 402 -0.92 -25.19 -3.72
CA ALA A 402 -2.04 -24.28 -3.46
C ALA A 402 -2.38 -24.21 -1.97
N GLN A 403 -2.77 -23.02 -1.52
CA GLN A 403 -3.27 -22.77 -0.16
C GLN A 403 -4.60 -22.01 -0.23
N ARG A 404 -5.46 -22.23 0.76
CA ARG A 404 -6.71 -21.46 0.91
C ARG A 404 -6.39 -20.00 1.21
N GLY A 405 -7.19 -19.11 0.64
CA GLY A 405 -7.12 -17.69 0.94
C GLY A 405 -7.60 -17.37 2.37
N HIS A 406 -7.61 -16.09 2.70
CA HIS A 406 -8.16 -15.60 3.98
C HIS A 406 -9.39 -14.71 3.75
N GLY A 407 -10.21 -14.54 4.80
CA GLY A 407 -11.41 -13.69 4.75
C GLY A 407 -12.42 -14.17 3.70
N LYS A 408 -12.87 -13.28 2.80
CA LYS A 408 -13.87 -13.62 1.75
C LYS A 408 -13.46 -14.78 0.83
N ARG A 409 -12.16 -15.11 0.78
CA ARG A 409 -11.62 -16.22 -0.02
C ARG A 409 -11.24 -17.45 0.80
N SER A 410 -11.59 -17.53 2.09
CA SER A 410 -11.31 -18.71 2.93
C SER A 410 -11.88 -20.00 2.35
N GLY A 411 -12.99 -19.90 1.60
CA GLY A 411 -13.58 -21.02 0.87
C GLY A 411 -12.72 -21.62 -0.24
N PHE A 412 -11.85 -20.82 -0.87
CA PHE A 412 -11.15 -21.12 -2.13
C PHE A 412 -9.64 -21.28 -1.96
N TYR A 413 -9.03 -22.15 -2.76
CA TYR A 413 -7.59 -22.10 -3.00
C TYR A 413 -7.26 -20.91 -3.89
N SER A 414 -6.57 -19.90 -3.35
CA SER A 414 -6.27 -18.65 -4.06
C SER A 414 -4.79 -18.26 -4.04
N ASP A 415 -3.97 -19.05 -3.35
CA ASP A 415 -2.56 -18.78 -3.10
C ASP A 415 -1.74 -19.87 -3.77
N PHE A 416 -1.07 -19.53 -4.86
CA PHE A 416 -0.48 -20.49 -5.78
C PHE A 416 1.04 -20.37 -5.82
N THR A 417 1.73 -21.48 -5.60
CA THR A 417 3.19 -21.58 -5.82
C THR A 417 3.43 -22.31 -7.13
N PHE A 418 4.32 -21.77 -7.95
CA PHE A 418 4.66 -22.30 -9.26
C PHE A 418 6.17 -22.49 -9.39
N GLY A 419 6.57 -23.37 -10.29
CA GLY A 419 7.96 -23.76 -10.49
C GLY A 419 8.30 -23.98 -11.96
N LEU A 420 9.60 -24.03 -12.22
CA LEU A 420 10.20 -24.31 -13.52
C LEU A 420 10.99 -25.61 -13.46
N TRP A 421 11.28 -26.17 -14.63
CA TRP A 421 12.08 -27.37 -14.75
C TRP A 421 13.57 -27.07 -14.53
N ASP A 422 14.20 -27.80 -13.62
CA ASP A 422 15.64 -27.84 -13.37
C ASP A 422 16.11 -29.29 -13.56
N GLY A 423 16.58 -29.60 -14.77
CA GLY A 423 16.68 -30.99 -15.23
C GLY A 423 15.30 -31.66 -15.21
N ASP A 424 15.20 -32.77 -14.49
CA ASP A 424 13.96 -33.54 -14.32
C ASP A 424 13.13 -33.09 -13.10
N ASP A 425 13.65 -32.18 -12.28
CA ASP A 425 12.99 -31.68 -11.07
C ASP A 425 12.20 -30.40 -11.34
N LEU A 426 11.06 -30.23 -10.68
CA LEU A 426 10.36 -28.94 -10.61
C LEU A 426 10.79 -28.17 -9.37
N VAL A 427 11.36 -26.99 -9.56
CA VAL A 427 11.80 -26.12 -8.46
C VAL A 427 10.91 -24.88 -8.34
N PRO A 428 10.42 -24.54 -7.13
CA PRO A 428 9.62 -23.34 -6.92
C PRO A 428 10.41 -22.07 -7.27
N VAL A 429 9.80 -21.20 -8.07
CA VAL A 429 10.39 -19.90 -8.48
C VAL A 429 9.60 -18.69 -8.01
N GLY A 430 8.35 -18.90 -7.56
CA GLY A 430 7.53 -17.81 -7.05
C GLY A 430 6.18 -18.25 -6.51
N LYS A 431 5.47 -17.29 -5.93
CA LYS A 431 4.10 -17.42 -5.44
C LYS A 431 3.26 -16.25 -5.91
N ALA A 432 2.05 -16.50 -6.41
CA ALA A 432 1.07 -15.48 -6.78
C ALA A 432 -0.28 -15.74 -6.08
N TYR A 433 -0.99 -14.66 -5.77
CA TYR A 433 -2.30 -14.67 -5.10
C TYR A 433 -3.35 -13.82 -5.85
N PHE A 434 -3.00 -13.37 -7.05
CA PHE A 434 -3.83 -12.54 -7.91
C PHE A 434 -3.41 -12.72 -9.38
N GLY A 435 -4.14 -12.05 -10.29
CA GLY A 435 -3.93 -12.15 -11.74
C GLY A 435 -4.97 -13.01 -12.45
N PHE A 436 -6.06 -13.35 -11.75
CA PHE A 436 -7.17 -14.13 -12.27
C PHE A 436 -8.49 -13.50 -11.81
N THR A 437 -9.51 -13.66 -12.63
CA THR A 437 -10.90 -13.30 -12.37
C THR A 437 -11.54 -14.24 -11.34
N ASP A 438 -12.70 -13.86 -10.81
CA ASP A 438 -13.46 -14.75 -9.92
C ASP A 438 -13.97 -16.02 -10.64
N ALA A 439 -14.13 -15.97 -11.97
CA ALA A 439 -14.47 -17.15 -12.77
C ALA A 439 -13.28 -18.12 -12.82
N GLU A 440 -12.10 -17.62 -13.20
CA GLU A 440 -10.85 -18.39 -13.24
C GLU A 440 -10.46 -18.92 -11.84
N LEU A 441 -10.70 -18.18 -10.76
CA LEU A 441 -10.48 -18.67 -9.40
C LEU A 441 -11.30 -19.94 -9.10
N ARG A 442 -12.54 -20.03 -9.58
CA ARG A 442 -13.36 -21.24 -9.39
C ARG A 442 -12.82 -22.43 -10.19
N GLU A 443 -12.25 -22.17 -11.36
CA GLU A 443 -11.62 -23.20 -12.19
C GLU A 443 -10.33 -23.72 -11.56
N LEU A 444 -9.47 -22.81 -11.08
CA LEU A 444 -8.27 -23.15 -10.34
C LEU A 444 -8.59 -23.92 -9.06
N ASP A 445 -9.59 -23.49 -8.28
CA ASP A 445 -10.03 -24.20 -7.08
C ASP A 445 -10.52 -25.62 -7.41
N ARG A 446 -11.30 -25.79 -8.48
CA ARG A 446 -11.72 -27.11 -8.97
C ARG A 446 -10.52 -27.98 -9.35
N PHE A 447 -9.58 -27.42 -10.11
CA PHE A 447 -8.35 -28.12 -10.51
C PHE A 447 -7.57 -28.58 -9.28
N VAL A 448 -7.35 -27.71 -8.30
CA VAL A 448 -6.64 -28.02 -7.05
C VAL A 448 -7.30 -29.18 -6.33
N ARG A 449 -8.63 -29.16 -6.17
CA ARG A 449 -9.37 -30.23 -5.48
C ARG A 449 -9.26 -31.58 -6.19
N GLN A 450 -9.21 -31.58 -7.52
CA GLN A 450 -9.14 -32.79 -8.34
C GLN A 450 -7.71 -33.33 -8.51
N ASN A 451 -6.69 -32.49 -8.35
CA ASN A 451 -5.29 -32.84 -8.62
C ASN A 451 -4.37 -32.70 -7.41
N THR A 452 -4.92 -32.64 -6.20
CA THR A 452 -4.12 -32.73 -4.97
C THR A 452 -3.54 -34.13 -4.85
N VAL A 453 -2.22 -34.24 -4.78
CA VAL A 453 -1.50 -35.50 -4.55
C VAL A 453 -1.12 -35.70 -3.08
N GLU A 454 -0.77 -34.61 -2.37
CA GLU A 454 -0.37 -34.66 -0.96
C GLU A 454 -0.90 -33.44 -0.18
N ARG A 455 -0.95 -33.57 1.14
CA ARG A 455 -1.45 -32.54 2.05
C ARG A 455 -0.44 -32.26 3.17
N TYR A 456 -0.04 -31.00 3.29
CA TYR A 456 0.89 -30.52 4.31
C TYR A 456 0.22 -29.41 5.11
N GLY A 457 -0.54 -29.79 6.14
CA GLY A 457 -1.39 -28.86 6.88
C GLY A 457 -2.34 -28.09 5.93
N PRO A 458 -2.23 -26.75 5.83
CA PRO A 458 -3.08 -25.94 4.94
C PRO A 458 -2.66 -26.01 3.46
N VAL A 459 -1.47 -26.54 3.15
CA VAL A 459 -0.92 -26.59 1.79
C VAL A 459 -1.35 -27.86 1.08
N ARG A 460 -1.66 -27.75 -0.21
CA ARG A 460 -1.93 -28.86 -1.12
C ARG A 460 -0.80 -28.94 -2.13
N ALA A 461 -0.14 -30.09 -2.22
CA ALA A 461 0.75 -30.39 -3.33
C ALA A 461 -0.07 -30.92 -4.50
N LEU A 462 0.22 -30.44 -5.71
CA LEU A 462 -0.56 -30.72 -6.90
C LEU A 462 0.23 -31.63 -7.86
N ALA A 463 -0.50 -32.43 -8.62
CA ALA A 463 0.09 -33.10 -9.78
C ALA A 463 0.59 -32.04 -10.79
N ALA A 464 1.82 -32.21 -11.28
CA ALA A 464 2.45 -31.34 -12.26
C ALA A 464 1.76 -31.44 -13.64
N LYS A 465 0.61 -30.77 -13.77
CA LYS A 465 -0.25 -30.85 -14.97
C LYS A 465 -0.64 -29.49 -15.53
N LEU A 466 -0.82 -28.49 -14.68
CA LEU A 466 -1.32 -27.18 -15.09
C LEU A 466 -0.18 -26.19 -15.22
N VAL A 467 -0.12 -25.53 -16.38
CA VAL A 467 0.81 -24.44 -16.64
C VAL A 467 0.09 -23.10 -16.50
N VAL A 468 0.79 -22.12 -15.95
CA VAL A 468 0.37 -20.73 -15.84
C VAL A 468 1.45 -19.84 -16.44
N GLU A 469 1.05 -18.88 -17.25
CA GLU A 469 1.95 -17.80 -17.67
C GLU A 469 2.06 -16.83 -16.48
N VAL A 470 3.28 -16.59 -16.02
CA VAL A 470 3.58 -15.73 -14.89
C VAL A 470 4.28 -14.48 -15.38
N ALA A 471 3.66 -13.31 -15.14
CA ALA A 471 4.25 -12.01 -15.40
C ALA A 471 4.94 -11.46 -14.14
N PHE A 472 6.14 -10.91 -14.28
CA PHE A 472 6.93 -10.34 -13.18
C PHE A 472 7.70 -9.08 -13.60
N GLU A 473 8.09 -8.26 -12.61
CA GLU A 473 8.75 -6.97 -12.85
C GLU A 473 10.29 -7.04 -12.76
N GLY A 474 10.84 -8.12 -12.23
CA GLY A 474 12.29 -8.25 -12.01
C GLY A 474 12.68 -9.59 -11.36
N LEU A 475 13.96 -9.92 -11.42
CA LEU A 475 14.57 -11.09 -10.77
C LEU A 475 15.75 -10.66 -9.91
N ASN A 476 15.94 -11.35 -8.78
CA ASN A 476 17.13 -11.22 -7.95
C ASN A 476 17.72 -12.60 -7.66
N ARG A 477 19.05 -12.68 -7.53
CA ARG A 477 19.70 -13.87 -6.96
C ARG A 477 19.28 -14.06 -5.50
N SER A 478 19.04 -15.30 -5.10
CA SER A 478 18.57 -15.64 -3.75
C SER A 478 19.18 -16.93 -3.24
N THR A 479 19.87 -16.86 -2.11
CA THR A 479 20.38 -18.04 -1.38
C THR A 479 19.32 -18.74 -0.54
N ARG A 480 18.12 -18.15 -0.42
CA ARG A 480 17.01 -18.68 0.40
C ARG A 480 16.07 -19.61 -0.39
N HIS A 481 16.07 -19.52 -1.71
CA HIS A 481 15.21 -20.32 -2.58
C HIS A 481 16.04 -21.39 -3.26
N ARG A 482 15.52 -22.63 -3.35
CA ARG A 482 16.21 -23.76 -4.01
C ARG A 482 16.55 -23.44 -5.47
N SER A 483 15.70 -22.68 -6.14
CA SER A 483 15.90 -22.21 -7.52
C SER A 483 16.98 -21.14 -7.68
N GLY A 484 17.58 -20.64 -6.60
CA GLY A 484 18.62 -19.60 -6.68
C GLY A 484 18.11 -18.21 -7.06
N VAL A 485 16.80 -18.04 -7.27
CA VAL A 485 16.17 -16.80 -7.74
C VAL A 485 14.99 -16.36 -6.88
N ALA A 486 14.66 -15.06 -6.92
CA ALA A 486 13.47 -14.49 -6.33
C ALA A 486 12.79 -13.53 -7.31
N MET A 487 11.56 -13.87 -7.73
CA MET A 487 10.73 -13.02 -8.60
C MET A 487 10.15 -11.82 -7.85
N ARG A 488 10.24 -10.64 -8.46
CA ARG A 488 9.63 -9.40 -7.99
C ARG A 488 8.22 -9.25 -8.57
N PHE A 489 7.23 -9.16 -7.68
CA PHE A 489 5.80 -8.99 -7.99
C PHE A 489 5.23 -9.96 -9.03
N PRO A 490 5.44 -11.28 -8.89
CA PRO A 490 4.85 -12.24 -9.80
C PRO A 490 3.32 -12.22 -9.69
N ARG A 491 2.67 -12.34 -10.85
CA ARG A 491 1.22 -12.51 -10.98
C ARG A 491 0.93 -13.53 -12.06
N ILE A 492 -0.19 -14.24 -11.93
CA ILE A 492 -0.69 -15.04 -13.04
C ILE A 492 -1.15 -14.06 -14.12
N SER A 493 -0.58 -14.17 -15.31
CA SER A 493 -0.96 -13.39 -16.49
C SER A 493 -2.10 -14.09 -17.21
N ARG A 494 -1.96 -15.41 -17.36
CA ARG A 494 -2.90 -16.27 -18.07
C ARG A 494 -2.81 -17.70 -17.56
N ILE A 495 -3.93 -18.42 -17.55
CA ILE A 495 -3.94 -19.86 -17.33
C ILE A 495 -3.75 -20.56 -18.68
N ARG A 496 -2.73 -21.42 -18.78
CA ARG A 496 -2.33 -22.09 -20.02
C ARG A 496 -2.90 -23.50 -20.09
N TRP A 497 -4.23 -23.59 -20.19
CA TRP A 497 -4.93 -24.86 -20.39
C TRP A 497 -4.49 -25.60 -21.67
N ASP A 498 -3.97 -24.84 -22.63
CA ASP A 498 -3.43 -25.30 -23.90
C ASP A 498 -2.04 -25.93 -23.80
N LYS A 499 -1.28 -25.68 -22.72
CA LYS A 499 0.14 -26.04 -22.62
C LYS A 499 0.37 -27.23 -21.67
N PRO A 500 0.95 -28.35 -22.16
CA PRO A 500 1.37 -29.45 -21.31
C PRO A 500 2.49 -29.04 -20.33
N ALA A 501 2.51 -29.63 -19.13
CA ALA A 501 3.51 -29.31 -18.11
C ALA A 501 4.97 -29.52 -18.58
N ALA A 502 5.23 -30.52 -19.42
CA ALA A 502 6.56 -30.79 -19.96
C ALA A 502 7.08 -29.69 -20.91
N GLU A 503 6.20 -28.83 -21.41
CA GLU A 503 6.57 -27.69 -22.27
C GLU A 503 6.72 -26.38 -21.46
N ALA A 504 6.53 -26.40 -20.14
CA ALA A 504 6.83 -25.26 -19.29
C ALA A 504 8.32 -24.91 -19.35
N ASP A 505 8.65 -23.66 -19.01
CA ASP A 505 10.02 -23.17 -19.15
C ASP A 505 10.96 -23.83 -18.13
N HIS A 506 12.25 -23.81 -18.48
CA HIS A 506 13.33 -24.26 -17.60
C HIS A 506 13.88 -23.12 -16.76
N LEU A 507 14.52 -23.44 -15.63
CA LEU A 507 15.14 -22.47 -14.74
C LEU A 507 16.17 -21.58 -15.47
N SER A 508 16.87 -22.13 -16.46
CA SER A 508 17.82 -21.41 -17.32
C SER A 508 17.20 -20.21 -18.05
N ALA A 509 15.89 -20.23 -18.33
CA ALA A 509 15.18 -19.10 -18.91
C ALA A 509 15.18 -17.89 -17.97
N LEU A 510 15.05 -18.09 -16.66
CA LEU A 510 15.15 -17.01 -15.67
C LEU A 510 16.59 -16.56 -15.46
N GLU A 511 17.54 -17.48 -15.51
CA GLU A 511 18.96 -17.15 -15.36
C GLU A 511 19.46 -16.25 -16.50
N ALA A 512 18.93 -16.43 -17.71
CA ALA A 512 19.22 -15.57 -18.85
C ALA A 512 18.62 -14.16 -18.74
N MET A 513 17.69 -13.94 -17.80
CA MET A 513 17.03 -12.64 -17.55
C MET A 513 17.63 -11.87 -16.35
N LEU A 514 18.61 -12.44 -15.66
CA LEU A 514 19.39 -11.81 -14.59
C LEU A 514 20.57 -11.02 -15.17
#